data_AF-A0A7R9DY03-F1
#
_entry.id   AF-A0A7R9DY03-F1
#
_cell.length_a   1.000
_cell.length_b   1.000
_cell.length_c   1.000
_cell.angle_alpha   90.00
_cell.angle_beta   90.00
_cell.angle_gamma   90.00
#
_symmetry.space_group_name_H-M   'P 1'
#
loop_
_entity.id
_entity.type
_entity.pdbx_description
1 polymer ?
#
loop_
_entity_poly.entity_id
_entity_poly.type
_entity_poly.pdbx_seq_one_letter_code
_entity_poly.pdbx_strand_id
1 'polypeptide(L)'
;MSLKNMFSCPFLQRMNAYISKLTWADGSCSDMFCFLNAYKVYEEAHRTGRFKRSVNLGERNWANCFFIQLNTMKDLKSLVDELKTRLKNLGIEEILGHDRVHWAEEELPLVLKVVIAGAYYPNYFVRGASGGQIDEQEAVKQVMGRDPCSTVYLSNFPMNQPGELYAQSIKRVLNVCAPKMQVFFDGSSKVYVQFPRVIKEDGDDRKMFAAIPGKVSLSVYKAVKLRQMNTRLAIYLLTPSEAERRAKMLGLVDKRERMLSMVAMAKVPRSPTEEGAETPSKDELIKRALKPMLPGIRDSFIAITISNVSGRG
;
A
#
# COMPACT_ATOMS: atom_id res chain seq x y z
N MET A 1 -2.00 -4.68 26.61
CA MET A 1 -3.27 -4.72 25.85
C MET A 1 -4.50 -4.41 26.72
N SER A 2 -4.33 -4.12 28.01
CA SER A 2 -5.41 -3.78 28.96
C SER A 2 -5.89 -2.33 28.88
N LEU A 3 -5.14 -1.47 28.18
CA LEU A 3 -5.49 -0.06 27.95
C LEU A 3 -6.14 0.14 26.58
N LYS A 4 -6.74 1.32 26.38
CA LYS A 4 -7.26 1.76 25.08
C LYS A 4 -6.13 1.81 24.04
N ASN A 5 -6.51 1.75 22.76
CA ASN A 5 -5.58 1.87 21.64
C ASN A 5 -4.81 3.21 21.69
N MET A 6 -3.48 3.17 21.65
CA MET A 6 -2.64 4.38 21.66
C MET A 6 -2.62 5.13 20.32
N PHE A 7 -2.98 4.50 19.20
CA PHE A 7 -3.01 5.18 17.90
C PHE A 7 -4.35 5.88 17.70
N SER A 8 -4.31 7.09 17.14
CA SER A 8 -5.45 7.89 16.72
C SER A 8 -5.68 7.75 15.22
N CYS A 9 -6.91 8.02 14.77
CA CYS A 9 -7.27 7.99 13.35
C CYS A 9 -8.17 9.19 13.02
N PRO A 10 -7.61 10.41 12.90
CA PRO A 10 -8.40 11.61 12.61
C PRO A 10 -9.12 11.50 11.26
N PHE A 11 -10.34 12.05 11.16
CA PHE A 11 -11.26 11.87 10.02
C PHE A 11 -10.63 12.13 8.64
N LEU A 12 -9.80 13.17 8.50
CA LEU A 12 -9.15 13.55 7.23
C LEU A 12 -7.73 12.98 7.06
N GLN A 13 -7.18 12.36 8.10
CA GLN A 13 -5.80 11.85 8.10
C GLN A 13 -5.73 10.34 8.25
N ARG A 14 -6.85 9.63 8.00
CA ARG A 14 -6.96 8.17 8.15
C ARG A 14 -5.89 7.41 7.37
N MET A 15 -5.53 7.89 6.17
CA MET A 15 -4.45 7.31 5.37
C MET A 15 -3.08 7.51 6.04
N ASN A 16 -2.78 8.73 6.48
CA ASN A 16 -1.50 9.05 7.12
C ASN A 16 -1.35 8.31 8.46
N ALA A 17 -2.41 8.24 9.25
CA ALA A 17 -2.46 7.45 10.49
C ALA A 17 -2.21 5.96 10.22
N TYR A 18 -2.82 5.41 9.16
CA TYR A 18 -2.57 4.03 8.75
C TYR A 18 -1.12 3.79 8.32
N ILE A 19 -0.54 4.68 7.51
CA ILE A 19 0.86 4.60 7.10
C ILE A 19 1.77 4.65 8.32
N SER A 20 1.52 5.58 9.24
CA SER A 20 2.29 5.70 10.48
C SER A 20 2.23 4.40 11.31
N LYS A 21 1.05 3.79 11.44
CA LYS A 21 0.90 2.49 12.12
C LYS A 21 1.70 1.38 11.43
N LEU A 22 1.70 1.34 10.09
CA LEU A 22 2.49 0.36 9.34
C LEU A 22 4.00 0.55 9.51
N THR A 23 4.48 1.80 9.54
CA THR A 23 5.88 2.12 9.85
C THR A 23 6.26 1.57 11.22
N TRP A 24 5.43 1.79 12.24
CA TRP A 24 5.67 1.24 13.58
C TRP A 24 5.64 -0.28 13.64
N ALA A 25 4.83 -0.92 12.81
CA ALA A 25 4.78 -2.38 12.74
C ALA A 25 6.04 -2.99 12.12
N ASP A 26 6.82 -2.22 11.37
CA ASP A 26 8.14 -2.60 10.82
C ASP A 26 8.15 -4.00 10.16
N GLY A 27 7.12 -4.29 9.36
CA GLY A 27 7.00 -5.57 8.65
C GLY A 27 6.70 -6.79 9.53
N SER A 28 6.63 -6.64 10.86
CA SER A 28 6.31 -7.73 11.80
C SER A 28 4.92 -8.34 11.60
N CYS A 29 4.04 -7.63 10.88
CA CYS A 29 2.62 -7.93 10.73
C CYS A 29 1.86 -8.07 12.07
N SER A 30 2.35 -7.43 13.14
CA SER A 30 1.78 -7.51 14.49
C SER A 30 1.49 -6.14 15.09
N ASP A 31 0.24 -5.94 15.51
CA ASP A 31 -0.20 -4.74 16.23
C ASP A 31 0.52 -4.58 17.58
N MET A 32 0.91 -5.68 18.22
CA MET A 32 1.63 -5.63 19.50
C MET A 32 3.07 -5.13 19.32
N PHE A 33 3.72 -5.50 18.22
CA PHE A 33 5.02 -4.94 17.84
C PHE A 33 4.92 -3.46 17.51
N CYS A 34 3.85 -3.05 16.85
CA CYS A 34 3.55 -1.64 16.59
C CYS A 34 3.50 -0.82 17.89
N PHE A 35 2.79 -1.32 18.91
CA PHE A 35 2.73 -0.70 20.24
C PHE A 35 4.09 -0.71 20.95
N LEU A 36 4.81 -1.84 20.91
CA LEU A 36 6.12 -1.98 21.55
C LEU A 36 7.14 -1.01 20.96
N ASN A 37 7.21 -0.91 19.63
CA ASN A 37 8.16 -0.05 18.94
C ASN A 37 7.87 1.43 19.23
N ALA A 38 6.61 1.85 19.19
CA ALA A 38 6.21 3.22 19.54
C ALA A 38 6.57 3.56 21.00
N TYR A 39 6.31 2.64 21.93
CA TYR A 39 6.65 2.83 23.35
C TYR A 39 8.17 2.88 23.58
N LYS A 40 8.95 2.00 22.94
CA LYS A 40 10.43 2.02 23.03
C LYS A 40 11.01 3.35 22.58
N VAL A 41 10.53 3.90 21.45
CA VAL A 41 10.99 5.20 20.96
C VAL A 41 10.58 6.33 21.91
N TYR A 42 9.36 6.27 22.48
CA TYR A 42 8.91 7.22 23.49
C TYR A 42 9.79 7.21 24.74
N GLU A 43 10.06 6.03 25.29
CA GLU A 43 10.89 5.84 26.48
C GLU A 43 12.33 6.33 26.24
N GLU A 44 12.91 5.96 25.10
CA GLU A 44 14.25 6.39 24.70
C GLU A 44 14.35 7.91 24.52
N ALA A 45 13.34 8.54 23.93
CA ALA A 45 13.29 9.99 23.76
C ALA A 45 13.20 10.74 25.11
N HIS A 46 12.53 10.16 26.10
CA HIS A 46 12.52 10.67 27.48
C HIS A 46 13.87 10.45 28.17
N ARG A 47 14.43 9.24 28.08
CA ARG A 47 15.72 8.86 28.68
C ARG A 47 16.87 9.74 28.19
N THR A 48 16.90 10.02 26.89
CA THR A 48 17.88 10.92 26.27
C THR A 48 17.53 12.40 26.44
N GLY A 49 16.36 12.74 26.97
CA GLY A 49 15.92 14.14 27.07
C GLY A 49 15.68 14.82 25.72
N ARG A 50 15.47 14.06 24.64
CA ARG A 50 15.24 14.58 23.28
C ARG A 50 14.03 15.52 23.22
N PHE A 51 12.96 15.19 23.95
CA PHE A 51 11.76 16.04 24.04
C PHE A 51 11.98 17.36 24.78
N LYS A 52 13.01 17.46 25.63
CA LYS A 52 13.34 18.69 26.38
C LYS A 52 14.23 19.63 25.56
N ARG A 53 15.10 19.08 24.71
CA ARG A 53 16.13 19.84 23.98
C ARG A 53 15.63 20.54 22.71
N SER A 54 14.52 20.09 22.14
CA SER A 54 14.05 20.60 20.85
C SER A 54 12.67 21.23 20.98
N VAL A 55 12.62 22.56 20.80
CA VAL A 55 11.38 23.35 20.78
C VAL A 55 10.39 22.82 19.72
N ASN A 56 10.90 22.31 18.59
CA ASN A 56 10.10 21.78 17.48
C ASN A 56 9.85 20.26 17.54
N LEU A 57 10.53 19.49 18.41
CA LEU A 57 10.25 18.06 18.68
C LEU A 57 9.69 17.85 20.09
N GLY A 58 8.90 18.80 20.61
CA GLY A 58 8.19 18.59 21.87
C GLY A 58 7.36 17.29 21.83
N GLU A 59 7.21 16.65 22.99
CA GLU A 59 6.48 15.38 23.17
C GLU A 59 5.11 15.38 22.46
N ARG A 60 4.38 16.50 22.55
CA ARG A 60 3.07 16.69 21.90
C ARG A 60 3.17 16.74 20.38
N ASN A 61 4.19 17.39 19.82
CA ASN A 61 4.38 17.44 18.38
C ASN A 61 4.77 16.07 17.82
N TRP A 62 5.66 15.35 18.51
CA TRP A 62 5.98 13.95 18.18
C TRP A 62 4.72 13.09 18.16
N ALA A 63 3.90 13.17 19.22
CA ALA A 63 2.66 12.41 19.29
C ALA A 63 1.71 12.75 18.13
N ASN A 64 1.57 14.03 17.76
CA ASN A 64 0.75 14.46 16.63
C ASN A 64 1.28 13.92 15.29
N CYS A 65 2.60 14.01 15.04
CA CYS A 65 3.23 13.55 13.80
C CYS A 65 3.04 12.03 13.58
N PHE A 66 3.03 11.25 14.66
CA PHE A 66 2.89 9.79 14.60
C PHE A 66 1.49 9.29 14.96
N PHE A 67 0.51 10.19 15.04
CA PHE A 67 -0.87 9.87 15.36
C PHE A 67 -1.02 9.11 16.69
N ILE A 68 -0.22 9.43 17.70
CA ILE A 68 -0.24 8.80 19.03
C ILE A 68 -1.07 9.65 20.00
N GLN A 69 -1.93 8.99 20.77
CA GLN A 69 -2.67 9.57 21.87
C GLN A 69 -1.75 9.69 23.09
N LEU A 70 -1.27 10.90 23.36
CA LEU A 70 -0.24 11.13 24.36
C LEU A 70 -0.65 10.71 25.78
N ASN A 71 -1.91 10.93 26.17
CA ASN A 71 -2.39 10.51 27.49
C ASN A 71 -2.32 8.99 27.64
N THR A 72 -2.74 8.24 26.63
CA THR A 72 -2.66 6.77 26.63
C THR A 72 -1.21 6.27 26.68
N MET A 73 -0.27 6.98 26.04
CA MET A 73 1.16 6.65 26.15
C MET A 73 1.70 6.87 27.58
N LYS A 74 1.23 7.92 28.26
CA LYS A 74 1.58 8.20 29.66
C LYS A 74 0.97 7.15 30.60
N ASP A 75 -0.29 6.78 30.38
CA ASP A 75 -0.95 5.70 31.12
C ASP A 75 -0.22 4.37 30.93
N LEU A 76 0.23 4.09 29.70
CA LEU A 76 1.03 2.90 29.39
C LEU A 76 2.35 2.90 30.15
N LYS A 77 3.06 4.04 30.23
CA LYS A 77 4.29 4.15 31.02
C LYS A 77 4.04 3.84 32.49
N SER A 78 3.00 4.42 33.09
CA SER A 78 2.61 4.16 34.48
C SER A 78 2.30 2.68 34.70
N LEU A 79 1.57 2.04 33.78
CA LEU A 79 1.25 0.61 33.84
C LEU A 79 2.51 -0.26 33.74
N VAL A 80 3.45 0.08 32.86
CA VAL A 80 4.72 -0.65 32.73
C VAL A 80 5.51 -0.57 34.05
N ASP A 81 5.56 0.60 34.68
CA ASP A 81 6.28 0.78 35.95
C ASP A 81 5.61 0.02 37.11
N GLU A 82 4.29 0.02 37.18
CA GLU A 82 3.52 -0.77 38.14
C GLU A 82 3.78 -2.27 37.96
N LEU A 83 3.73 -2.77 36.72
CA LEU A 83 3.98 -4.17 36.40
C LEU A 83 5.41 -4.58 36.74
N LYS A 84 6.42 -3.74 36.44
CA LYS A 84 7.81 -3.96 36.83
C LYS A 84 7.95 -4.07 38.34
N THR A 85 7.27 -3.20 39.09
CA THR A 85 7.28 -3.23 40.56
C THR A 85 6.65 -4.51 41.11
N ARG A 86 5.53 -4.96 40.53
CA ARG A 86 4.89 -6.22 40.94
C ARG A 86 5.73 -7.44 40.63
N LEU A 87 6.35 -7.50 39.46
CA LEU A 87 7.26 -8.58 39.09
C LEU A 87 8.47 -8.64 40.02
N LYS A 88 9.04 -7.47 40.35
CA LYS A 88 10.11 -7.36 41.33
C LYS A 88 9.71 -7.95 42.69
N ASN A 89 8.52 -7.66 43.18
CA ASN A 89 8.01 -8.22 44.45
C ASN A 89 7.82 -9.75 44.41
N LEU A 90 7.75 -10.35 43.21
CA LEU A 90 7.72 -11.80 42.99
C LEU A 90 9.13 -12.40 42.77
N GLY A 91 10.19 -11.60 42.91
CA GLY A 91 11.56 -12.01 42.63
C GLY A 91 11.89 -12.10 41.14
N ILE A 92 11.07 -11.52 40.27
CA ILE A 92 11.31 -11.47 38.82
C ILE A 92 11.87 -10.09 38.49
N GLU A 93 13.18 -10.02 38.27
CA GLU A 93 13.89 -8.78 37.95
C GLU A 93 14.58 -8.85 36.59
N GLU A 94 14.83 -7.70 35.97
CA GLU A 94 15.63 -7.61 34.76
C GLU A 94 17.10 -7.86 35.12
N ILE A 95 17.75 -8.80 34.41
CA ILE A 95 19.18 -9.04 34.57
C ILE A 95 19.96 -7.89 33.92
N LEU A 96 20.70 -7.14 34.73
CA LEU A 96 21.50 -6.00 34.30
C LEU A 96 22.99 -6.37 34.22
N GLY A 97 23.76 -5.63 33.40
CA GLY A 97 25.21 -5.76 33.34
C GLY A 97 25.68 -6.89 32.42
N HIS A 98 26.79 -7.55 32.80
CA HIS A 98 27.49 -8.54 31.98
C HIS A 98 26.67 -9.81 31.75
N ASP A 99 25.78 -10.16 32.68
CA ASP A 99 24.93 -11.37 32.60
C ASP A 99 23.65 -11.14 31.79
N ARG A 100 23.47 -9.95 31.21
CA ARG A 100 22.32 -9.65 30.38
C ARG A 100 22.32 -10.53 29.13
N VAL A 101 21.20 -11.18 28.86
CA VAL A 101 21.02 -11.95 27.62
C VAL A 101 21.06 -10.99 26.43
N HIS A 102 22.07 -11.17 25.58
CA HIS A 102 22.19 -10.50 24.30
C HIS A 102 21.52 -11.34 23.23
N TRP A 103 20.30 -10.97 22.88
CA TRP A 103 19.59 -11.57 21.75
C TRP A 103 20.14 -11.06 20.43
N ALA A 104 20.31 -11.96 19.47
CA ALA A 104 20.54 -11.54 18.08
C ALA A 104 19.30 -10.82 17.53
N GLU A 105 19.49 -10.09 16.42
CA GLU A 105 18.45 -9.25 15.81
C GLU A 105 17.21 -10.07 15.42
N GLU A 106 17.39 -11.33 15.01
CA GLU A 106 16.33 -12.24 14.59
C GLU A 106 15.69 -13.01 15.75
N GLU A 107 16.41 -13.20 16.86
CA GLU A 107 15.98 -14.04 17.98
C GLU A 107 14.93 -13.34 18.84
N LEU A 108 15.16 -12.08 19.21
CA LEU A 108 14.26 -11.34 20.08
C LEU A 108 12.83 -11.24 19.50
N PRO A 109 12.63 -10.89 18.22
CA PRO A 109 11.31 -10.89 17.61
C PRO A 109 10.62 -12.26 17.64
N LEU A 110 11.38 -13.35 17.47
CA LEU A 110 10.83 -14.71 17.52
C LEU A 110 10.34 -15.05 18.93
N VAL A 111 11.19 -14.85 19.95
CA VAL A 111 10.83 -15.10 21.36
C VAL A 111 9.61 -14.29 21.78
N LEU A 112 9.56 -13.00 21.43
CA LEU A 112 8.41 -12.16 21.72
C LEU A 112 7.12 -12.66 21.04
N LYS A 113 7.21 -13.15 19.80
CA LYS A 113 6.05 -13.76 19.11
C LYS A 113 5.56 -15.02 19.82
N VAL A 114 6.46 -15.86 20.33
CA VAL A 114 6.11 -17.06 21.11
C VAL A 114 5.39 -16.67 22.41
N VAL A 115 5.92 -15.69 23.15
CA VAL A 115 5.29 -15.18 24.39
C VAL A 115 3.90 -14.62 24.09
N ILE A 116 3.76 -13.82 23.02
CA ILE A 116 2.47 -13.29 22.58
C ILE A 116 1.50 -14.42 22.22
N ALA A 117 1.95 -15.42 21.46
CA ALA A 117 1.11 -16.55 21.08
C ALA A 117 0.60 -17.32 22.31
N GLY A 118 1.49 -17.60 23.27
CA GLY A 118 1.12 -18.25 24.53
C GLY A 118 0.11 -17.43 25.34
N ALA A 119 0.30 -16.10 25.44
CA ALA A 119 -0.61 -15.22 26.17
C ALA A 119 -2.01 -15.13 25.55
N TYR A 120 -2.13 -15.37 24.24
CA TYR A 120 -3.40 -15.29 23.51
C TYR A 120 -4.05 -16.65 23.23
N TYR A 121 -3.45 -17.76 23.66
CA TYR A 121 -4.06 -19.08 23.54
C TYR A 121 -5.47 -19.11 24.15
N PRO A 122 -6.48 -19.72 23.51
CA PRO A 122 -6.47 -20.44 22.22
C PRO A 122 -6.92 -19.58 21.01
N ASN A 123 -6.85 -18.25 21.09
CA ASN A 123 -7.43 -17.33 20.10
C ASN A 123 -6.56 -17.21 18.84
N TYR A 124 -6.59 -18.24 18.00
CA TYR A 124 -5.81 -18.30 16.76
C TYR A 124 -6.67 -18.34 15.52
N PHE A 125 -6.06 -17.88 14.42
CA PHE A 125 -6.65 -17.93 13.08
C PHE A 125 -5.63 -18.57 12.14
N VAL A 126 -6.06 -19.54 11.35
CA VAL A 126 -5.22 -20.16 10.32
C VAL A 126 -5.25 -19.28 9.07
N ARG A 127 -4.06 -18.91 8.58
CA ARG A 127 -3.88 -18.21 7.30
C ARG A 127 -3.52 -19.26 6.24
N GLY A 128 -4.26 -19.30 5.13
CA GLY A 128 -4.02 -20.24 4.02
C GLY A 128 -5.32 -20.64 3.31
N ALA A 129 -5.21 -21.45 2.24
CA ALA A 129 -6.35 -21.95 1.46
C ALA A 129 -7.40 -22.64 2.35
N SER A 130 -6.95 -23.45 3.31
CA SER A 130 -7.79 -24.14 4.30
C SER A 130 -8.50 -23.18 5.27
N GLY A 131 -7.99 -21.95 5.42
CA GLY A 131 -8.58 -20.87 6.22
C GLY A 131 -9.30 -19.81 5.39
N GLY A 132 -9.63 -20.09 4.12
CA GLY A 132 -10.37 -19.20 3.23
C GLY A 132 -9.54 -18.06 2.60
N GLN A 133 -8.20 -18.09 2.71
CA GLN A 133 -7.34 -17.14 1.99
C GLN A 133 -7.01 -17.63 0.58
N ILE A 134 -6.93 -16.69 -0.37
CA ILE A 134 -6.65 -16.99 -1.77
C ILE A 134 -5.21 -17.50 -1.90
N ASP A 135 -5.05 -18.63 -2.59
CA ASP A 135 -3.75 -19.20 -2.93
C ASP A 135 -2.91 -18.22 -3.77
N GLU A 136 -1.59 -18.27 -3.62
CA GLU A 136 -0.66 -17.40 -4.34
C GLU A 136 -0.85 -17.51 -5.86
N GLN A 137 -1.09 -18.72 -6.37
CA GLN A 137 -1.35 -18.95 -7.79
C GLN A 137 -2.63 -18.25 -8.27
N GLU A 138 -3.70 -18.33 -7.48
CA GLU A 138 -4.96 -17.66 -7.81
C GLU A 138 -4.83 -16.13 -7.69
N ALA A 139 -4.02 -15.63 -6.76
CA ALA A 139 -3.71 -14.21 -6.68
C ALA A 139 -2.99 -13.70 -7.94
N VAL A 140 -2.00 -14.44 -8.44
CA VAL A 140 -1.30 -14.15 -9.70
C VAL A 140 -2.26 -14.17 -10.89
N LYS A 141 -3.16 -15.16 -10.95
CA LYS A 141 -4.19 -15.26 -12.00
C LYS A 141 -5.11 -14.04 -12.00
N GLN A 142 -5.52 -13.55 -10.82
CA GLN A 142 -6.40 -12.39 -10.70
C GLN A 142 -5.78 -11.09 -11.20
N VAL A 143 -4.45 -10.98 -11.20
CA VAL A 143 -3.70 -9.82 -11.75
C VAL A 143 -3.06 -10.12 -13.11
N MET A 144 -3.55 -11.15 -13.83
CA MET A 144 -3.08 -11.57 -15.15
C MET A 144 -1.57 -11.85 -15.24
N GLY A 145 -1.05 -12.66 -14.32
CA GLY A 145 0.37 -13.05 -14.35
C GLY A 145 1.33 -11.97 -13.85
N ARG A 146 0.81 -10.82 -13.40
CA ARG A 146 1.62 -9.78 -12.76
C ARG A 146 1.93 -10.13 -11.31
N ASP A 147 2.89 -9.42 -10.73
CA ASP A 147 3.23 -9.59 -9.32
C ASP A 147 2.08 -9.07 -8.41
N PRO A 148 1.40 -9.93 -7.65
CA PRO A 148 0.30 -9.53 -6.78
C PRO A 148 0.76 -8.68 -5.59
N CYS A 149 2.05 -8.70 -5.26
CA CYS A 149 2.62 -7.87 -4.19
C CYS A 149 2.84 -6.41 -4.60
N SER A 150 2.79 -6.09 -5.88
CA SER A 150 2.98 -4.74 -6.42
C SER A 150 1.85 -4.29 -7.35
N THR A 151 0.83 -5.12 -7.58
CA THR A 151 -0.24 -4.84 -8.54
C THR A 151 -1.61 -4.89 -7.86
N VAL A 152 -2.47 -3.91 -8.17
CA VAL A 152 -3.89 -3.94 -7.85
C VAL A 152 -4.71 -3.86 -9.12
N TYR A 153 -5.96 -4.32 -9.09
CA TYR A 153 -6.88 -4.10 -10.19
C TYR A 153 -8.07 -3.25 -9.76
N LEU A 154 -8.52 -2.46 -10.71
CA LEU A 154 -9.69 -1.62 -10.65
C LEU A 154 -10.81 -2.34 -11.39
N SER A 155 -12.01 -2.39 -10.83
CA SER A 155 -13.19 -3.00 -11.47
C SER A 155 -14.18 -1.94 -11.95
N ASN A 156 -15.12 -2.37 -12.80
CA ASN A 156 -16.20 -1.55 -13.36
C ASN A 156 -15.73 -0.50 -14.37
N PHE A 157 -14.62 -0.74 -15.05
CA PHE A 157 -14.23 0.08 -16.19
C PHE A 157 -15.15 -0.23 -17.40
N PRO A 158 -15.61 0.77 -18.15
CA PRO A 158 -16.57 0.59 -19.24
C PRO A 158 -15.89 0.01 -20.47
N MET A 159 -16.46 -1.07 -21.03
CA MET A 159 -15.87 -1.79 -22.18
C MET A 159 -16.04 -1.03 -23.52
N ASN A 160 -16.95 -0.07 -23.58
CA ASN A 160 -17.21 0.74 -24.76
C ASN A 160 -16.30 1.98 -24.86
N GLN A 161 -15.26 2.06 -24.02
CA GLN A 161 -14.34 3.19 -23.95
C GLN A 161 -12.89 2.74 -24.19
N PRO A 162 -12.08 3.52 -24.92
CA PRO A 162 -10.66 3.25 -25.08
C PRO A 162 -9.93 3.50 -23.75
N GLY A 163 -9.51 2.43 -23.08
CA GLY A 163 -8.95 2.49 -21.72
C GLY A 163 -7.70 3.34 -21.61
N GLU A 164 -6.81 3.23 -22.59
CA GLU A 164 -5.51 3.91 -22.66
C GLU A 164 -5.64 5.43 -22.55
N LEU A 165 -6.75 5.99 -23.03
CA LEU A 165 -7.07 7.42 -22.96
C LEU A 165 -7.16 7.92 -21.51
N TYR A 166 -7.58 7.05 -20.59
CA TYR A 166 -7.84 7.36 -19.19
C TYR A 166 -6.67 6.99 -18.27
N ALA A 167 -5.58 6.44 -18.81
CA ALA A 167 -4.42 6.02 -18.02
C ALA A 167 -3.90 7.15 -17.12
N GLN A 168 -3.80 8.38 -17.64
CA GLN A 168 -3.31 9.52 -16.85
C GLN A 168 -4.30 9.96 -15.75
N SER A 169 -5.60 9.86 -16.01
CA SER A 169 -6.64 10.13 -15.02
C SER A 169 -6.60 9.11 -13.89
N ILE A 170 -6.42 7.83 -14.21
CA ILE A 170 -6.24 6.74 -13.23
C ILE A 170 -5.02 7.02 -12.36
N LYS A 171 -3.88 7.37 -12.98
CA LYS A 171 -2.65 7.74 -12.25
C LYS A 171 -2.86 8.90 -11.28
N ARG A 172 -3.61 9.92 -11.69
CA ARG A 172 -3.91 11.09 -10.85
C ARG A 172 -4.74 10.72 -9.62
N VAL A 173 -5.77 9.89 -9.81
CA VAL A 173 -6.66 9.46 -8.73
C VAL A 173 -5.94 8.55 -7.73
N LEU A 174 -4.99 7.72 -8.20
CA LEU A 174 -4.19 6.83 -7.36
C LEU A 174 -2.86 7.45 -6.88
N ASN A 175 -2.62 8.74 -7.13
CA ASN A 175 -1.35 9.40 -6.79
C ASN A 175 -1.02 9.34 -5.29
N VAL A 176 -2.05 9.25 -4.43
CA VAL A 176 -1.89 9.06 -2.98
C VAL A 176 -1.20 7.73 -2.63
N CYS A 177 -1.33 6.70 -3.49
CA CYS A 177 -0.69 5.39 -3.30
C CYS A 177 0.78 5.42 -3.73
N ALA A 178 1.08 6.00 -4.88
CA ALA A 178 2.43 6.15 -5.41
C ALA A 178 2.49 7.29 -6.45
N PRO A 179 3.60 8.05 -6.53
CA PRO A 179 3.78 9.06 -7.57
C PRO A 179 4.06 8.47 -8.96
N LYS A 180 4.74 7.31 -9.00
CA LYS A 180 5.05 6.58 -10.23
C LYS A 180 4.24 5.29 -10.23
N MET A 181 3.57 4.99 -11.34
CA MET A 181 2.84 3.72 -11.54
C MET A 181 2.62 3.45 -13.03
N GLN A 182 2.44 2.18 -13.37
CA GLN A 182 2.09 1.71 -14.70
C GLN A 182 0.63 1.25 -14.72
N VAL A 183 -0.07 1.52 -15.81
CA VAL A 183 -1.50 1.20 -15.97
C VAL A 183 -1.64 0.34 -17.21
N PHE A 184 -2.34 -0.78 -17.08
CA PHE A 184 -2.53 -1.78 -18.13
C PHE A 184 -4.00 -2.09 -18.32
N PHE A 185 -4.39 -2.27 -19.58
CA PHE A 185 -5.73 -2.62 -20.01
C PHE A 185 -5.65 -3.94 -20.77
N ASP A 186 -6.65 -4.80 -20.57
CA ASP A 186 -6.79 -6.10 -21.23
C ASP A 186 -8.06 -6.16 -22.11
N GLY A 187 -8.71 -5.01 -22.34
CA GLY A 187 -9.98 -4.91 -23.03
C GLY A 187 -11.20 -5.37 -22.21
N SER A 188 -11.01 -5.81 -20.97
CA SER A 188 -12.10 -6.15 -20.05
C SER A 188 -12.57 -4.95 -19.23
N SER A 189 -13.48 -5.18 -18.28
CA SER A 189 -13.89 -4.17 -17.30
C SER A 189 -12.87 -3.97 -16.16
N LYS A 190 -11.71 -4.63 -16.23
CA LYS A 190 -10.62 -4.49 -15.27
C LYS A 190 -9.52 -3.59 -15.81
N VAL A 191 -8.91 -2.83 -14.90
CA VAL A 191 -7.69 -2.07 -15.18
C VAL A 191 -6.64 -2.41 -14.15
N TYR A 192 -5.46 -2.83 -14.58
CA TYR A 192 -4.39 -3.22 -13.67
C TYR A 192 -3.44 -2.06 -13.46
N VAL A 193 -3.11 -1.80 -12.19
CA VAL A 193 -2.18 -0.75 -11.79
C VAL A 193 -1.02 -1.38 -11.06
N GLN A 194 0.16 -1.30 -11.66
CA GLN A 194 1.39 -1.83 -11.10
C GLN A 194 2.21 -0.68 -10.51
N PHE A 195 2.56 -0.82 -9.24
CA PHE A 195 3.40 0.11 -8.52
C PHE A 195 4.87 -0.29 -8.64
N PRO A 196 5.81 0.67 -8.66
CA PRO A 196 7.22 0.37 -8.61
C PRO A 196 7.54 -0.35 -7.29
N ARG A 197 8.36 -1.39 -7.35
CA ARG A 197 8.98 -1.91 -6.15
C ARG A 197 9.97 -0.85 -5.66
N VAL A 198 9.80 -0.41 -4.42
CA VAL A 198 10.83 0.35 -3.72
C VAL A 198 11.86 -0.69 -3.27
N ILE A 199 12.90 -0.89 -4.07
CA ILE A 199 14.10 -1.57 -3.61
C ILE A 199 14.76 -0.58 -2.65
N LYS A 200 15.09 -1.02 -1.42
CA LYS A 200 15.88 -0.19 -0.50
C LYS A 200 17.20 0.13 -1.21
N GLU A 201 17.38 1.37 -1.62
CA GLU A 201 18.72 1.89 -1.91
C GLU A 201 19.31 2.26 -0.54
N ASP A 202 20.41 1.61 -0.17
CA ASP A 202 21.13 1.86 1.07
C ASP A 202 21.58 3.33 1.12
N GLY A 203 21.10 4.10 2.12
CA GLY A 203 21.70 5.39 2.49
C GLY A 203 20.81 6.63 2.62
N ASP A 204 19.48 6.55 2.49
CA ASP A 204 18.60 7.74 2.69
C ASP A 204 17.67 7.60 3.90
N ASP A 205 18.20 7.93 5.09
CA ASP A 205 17.50 7.94 6.39
C ASP A 205 16.25 8.85 6.41
N ARG A 206 16.07 9.73 5.41
CA ARG A 206 14.93 10.66 5.33
C ARG A 206 13.64 10.00 4.83
N LYS A 207 13.67 8.72 4.47
CA LYS A 207 12.54 7.96 3.92
C LYS A 207 12.02 6.87 4.86
N MET A 208 11.95 7.13 6.17
CA MET A 208 11.30 6.21 7.14
C MET A 208 9.89 5.75 6.72
N PHE A 209 9.18 6.51 5.88
CA PHE A 209 7.85 6.17 5.36
C PHE A 209 7.84 5.38 4.05
N ALA A 210 8.98 5.13 3.39
CA ALA A 210 9.00 4.66 2.00
C ALA A 210 9.09 3.14 1.84
N ALA A 211 9.56 2.40 2.83
CA ALA A 211 9.75 0.96 2.72
C ALA A 211 9.25 0.25 3.99
N ILE A 212 8.02 -0.29 3.93
CA ILE A 212 7.59 -1.27 4.92
C ILE A 212 8.33 -2.58 4.59
N PRO A 213 9.02 -3.22 5.54
CA PRO A 213 9.62 -4.53 5.31
C PRO A 213 8.56 -5.59 4.93
N GLY A 214 8.88 -6.44 3.95
CA GLY A 214 7.99 -7.51 3.47
C GLY A 214 7.91 -7.60 1.94
N LYS A 215 7.22 -8.63 1.43
CA LYS A 215 7.05 -8.85 -0.02
C LYS A 215 6.09 -7.82 -0.67
N VAL A 216 5.06 -7.39 0.07
CA VAL A 216 3.99 -6.51 -0.44
C VAL A 216 4.38 -5.04 -0.34
N SER A 217 4.27 -4.32 -1.44
CA SER A 217 4.61 -2.89 -1.47
C SER A 217 3.65 -2.03 -0.64
N LEU A 218 4.17 -0.95 -0.05
CA LEU A 218 3.35 0.04 0.69
C LEU A 218 2.21 0.62 -0.17
N SER A 219 2.44 0.78 -1.47
CA SER A 219 1.42 1.29 -2.39
C SER A 219 0.22 0.36 -2.52
N VAL A 220 0.43 -0.96 -2.46
CA VAL A 220 -0.67 -1.94 -2.39
C VAL A 220 -1.43 -1.80 -1.07
N TYR A 221 -0.75 -1.67 0.08
CA TYR A 221 -1.42 -1.43 1.36
C TYR A 221 -2.27 -0.15 1.33
N LYS A 222 -1.74 0.95 0.77
CA LYS A 222 -2.49 2.20 0.60
C LYS A 222 -3.71 2.02 -0.29
N ALA A 223 -3.56 1.33 -1.43
CA ALA A 223 -4.67 1.06 -2.35
C ALA A 223 -5.78 0.22 -1.68
N VAL A 224 -5.40 -0.86 -0.97
CA VAL A 224 -6.35 -1.67 -0.20
C VAL A 224 -7.01 -0.84 0.91
N LYS A 225 -6.26 0.06 1.55
CA LYS A 225 -6.83 0.94 2.57
C LYS A 225 -7.84 1.93 2.00
N LEU A 226 -7.60 2.49 0.82
CA LEU A 226 -8.58 3.35 0.14
C LEU A 226 -9.90 2.61 -0.10
N ARG A 227 -9.83 1.34 -0.54
CA ARG A 227 -11.01 0.48 -0.67
C ARG A 227 -11.73 0.32 0.67
N GLN A 228 -11.00 -0.04 1.73
CA GLN A 228 -11.58 -0.23 3.08
C GLN A 228 -12.22 1.05 3.65
N MET A 229 -11.71 2.22 3.26
CA MET A 229 -12.28 3.52 3.65
C MET A 229 -13.46 3.94 2.78
N ASN A 230 -13.87 3.13 1.80
CA ASN A 230 -14.89 3.44 0.81
C ASN A 230 -14.64 4.78 0.10
N THR A 231 -13.36 5.08 -0.19
CA THR A 231 -12.99 6.31 -0.90
C THR A 231 -13.50 6.23 -2.33
N ARG A 232 -14.37 7.17 -2.71
CA ARG A 232 -14.91 7.24 -4.08
C ARG A 232 -13.79 7.68 -5.05
N LEU A 233 -13.28 6.73 -5.82
CA LEU A 233 -12.37 7.03 -6.93
C LEU A 233 -13.21 7.29 -8.17
N ALA A 234 -13.28 8.54 -8.58
CA ALA A 234 -14.10 8.95 -9.70
C ALA A 234 -13.22 9.39 -10.88
N ILE A 235 -13.51 8.83 -12.05
CA ILE A 235 -12.89 9.25 -13.31
C ILE A 235 -13.97 9.82 -14.21
N TYR A 236 -13.69 10.99 -14.77
CA TYR A 236 -14.54 11.63 -15.75
C TYR A 236 -14.37 10.92 -17.09
N LEU A 237 -15.48 10.49 -17.67
CA LEU A 237 -15.50 9.87 -18.98
C LEU A 237 -15.88 10.89 -20.05
N LEU A 238 -15.34 10.67 -21.24
CA LEU A 238 -15.77 11.35 -22.45
C LEU A 238 -16.97 10.60 -23.03
N THR A 239 -17.77 11.28 -23.82
CA THR A 239 -18.81 10.61 -24.61
C THR A 239 -18.16 9.58 -25.55
N PRO A 240 -18.80 8.44 -25.85
CA PRO A 240 -18.17 7.39 -26.65
C PRO A 240 -17.63 7.88 -28.00
N SER A 241 -18.37 8.76 -28.67
CA SER A 241 -17.96 9.38 -29.94
C SER A 241 -16.69 10.24 -29.79
N GLU A 242 -16.64 11.06 -28.74
CA GLU A 242 -15.48 11.92 -28.48
C GLU A 242 -14.26 11.12 -28.02
N ALA A 243 -14.48 10.08 -27.22
CA ALA A 243 -13.42 9.17 -26.78
C ALA A 243 -12.77 8.45 -27.96
N GLU A 244 -13.58 7.96 -28.91
CA GLU A 244 -13.11 7.31 -30.13
C GLU A 244 -12.33 8.29 -31.03
N ARG A 245 -12.89 9.49 -31.26
CA ARG A 245 -12.23 10.55 -32.02
C ARG A 245 -10.86 10.89 -31.42
N ARG A 246 -10.79 11.02 -30.10
CA ARG A 246 -9.54 11.34 -29.38
C ARG A 246 -8.56 10.19 -29.37
N ALA A 247 -9.03 8.94 -29.27
CA ALA A 247 -8.19 7.76 -29.38
C ALA A 247 -7.55 7.64 -30.78
N LYS A 248 -8.32 7.93 -31.85
CA LYS A 248 -7.82 7.97 -33.24
C LYS A 248 -6.74 9.03 -33.42
N MET A 249 -6.99 10.26 -32.96
CA MET A 249 -6.00 11.35 -33.02
C MET A 249 -4.68 11.02 -32.30
N LEU A 250 -4.75 10.25 -31.22
CA LEU A 250 -3.57 9.84 -30.44
C LEU A 250 -2.95 8.52 -30.92
N GLY A 251 -3.45 7.92 -32.01
CA GLY A 251 -2.95 6.65 -32.55
C GLY A 251 -3.14 5.45 -31.62
N LEU A 252 -4.13 5.50 -30.73
CA LEU A 252 -4.38 4.44 -29.73
C LEU A 252 -5.26 3.30 -30.26
N VAL A 253 -5.97 3.49 -31.38
CA VAL A 253 -6.93 2.53 -31.94
C VAL A 253 -6.25 1.30 -32.55
N ASP A 254 -5.08 1.47 -33.17
CA ASP A 254 -4.28 0.39 -33.76
C ASP A 254 -3.83 -0.66 -32.73
N LYS A 255 -3.63 -0.25 -31.47
CA LYS A 255 -3.26 -1.18 -30.39
C LYS A 255 -4.41 -2.08 -29.97
N ARG A 256 -5.64 -1.58 -30.00
CA ARG A 256 -6.84 -2.34 -29.62
C ARG A 256 -7.14 -3.43 -30.64
N GLU A 257 -7.08 -3.10 -31.93
CA GLU A 257 -7.25 -4.08 -33.02
C GLU A 257 -6.13 -5.12 -33.04
N ARG A 258 -4.88 -4.72 -32.82
CA ARG A 258 -3.75 -5.65 -32.66
C ARG A 258 -3.88 -6.54 -31.42
N MET A 259 -4.39 -6.04 -30.31
CA MET A 259 -4.56 -6.85 -29.08
C MET A 259 -5.72 -7.84 -29.23
N LEU A 260 -6.84 -7.42 -29.82
CA LEU A 260 -7.98 -8.28 -30.14
C LEU A 260 -7.60 -9.34 -31.17
N SER A 261 -6.80 -9.00 -32.19
CA SER A 261 -6.33 -9.95 -33.19
C SER A 261 -5.33 -10.95 -32.60
N MET A 262 -4.44 -10.54 -31.69
CA MET A 262 -3.51 -11.44 -31.00
C MET A 262 -4.21 -12.45 -30.08
N VAL A 263 -5.28 -12.03 -29.39
CA VAL A 263 -6.12 -12.93 -28.56
C VAL A 263 -6.93 -13.89 -29.43
N ALA A 264 -7.42 -13.44 -30.59
CA ALA A 264 -8.07 -14.31 -31.57
C ALA A 264 -7.09 -15.33 -32.19
N MET A 265 -5.82 -14.95 -32.40
CA MET A 265 -4.77 -15.83 -32.94
C MET A 265 -4.23 -16.84 -31.93
N ALA A 266 -4.46 -16.68 -30.62
CA ALA A 266 -4.02 -17.62 -29.59
C ALA A 266 -4.87 -18.92 -29.52
N LYS A 267 -5.87 -19.09 -30.40
CA LYS A 267 -6.79 -20.25 -30.42
C LYS A 267 -6.69 -21.16 -31.64
N VAL A 268 -5.70 -21.00 -32.52
CA VAL A 268 -5.55 -21.85 -33.73
C VAL A 268 -4.06 -22.14 -34.00
N PRO A 269 -3.66 -23.35 -34.43
CA PRO A 269 -2.26 -23.67 -34.75
C PRO A 269 -1.77 -22.93 -36.00
N ARG A 270 -0.51 -22.47 -35.98
CA ARG A 270 0.13 -21.69 -37.06
C ARG A 270 0.64 -22.52 -38.22
N SER A 271 0.65 -21.91 -39.41
CA SER A 271 1.73 -22.03 -40.41
C SER A 271 1.91 -20.67 -41.17
N PRO A 272 3.07 -20.41 -41.82
CA PRO A 272 3.63 -19.08 -42.14
C PRO A 272 3.10 -18.52 -43.48
N THR A 273 3.11 -17.23 -43.80
CA THR A 273 4.23 -16.28 -44.13
C THR A 273 3.54 -14.90 -44.34
N GLU A 274 4.11 -13.70 -44.17
CA GLU A 274 5.06 -12.98 -45.06
C GLU A 274 5.24 -11.53 -44.57
N GLU A 275 6.21 -10.81 -45.12
CA GLU A 275 6.87 -9.58 -44.64
C GLU A 275 6.18 -8.24 -44.96
N GLY A 276 6.57 -7.19 -44.20
CA GLY A 276 6.84 -5.85 -44.76
C GLY A 276 5.95 -4.66 -44.31
N ALA A 277 6.57 -3.66 -43.64
CA ALA A 277 6.54 -2.22 -43.97
C ALA A 277 6.76 -1.26 -42.76
N GLU A 278 7.44 -0.15 -43.05
CA GLU A 278 8.20 0.75 -42.17
C GLU A 278 7.39 1.76 -41.32
N THR A 279 7.99 2.26 -40.24
CA THR A 279 7.44 3.28 -39.30
C THR A 279 8.20 4.61 -39.38
N PRO A 280 7.54 5.79 -39.29
CA PRO A 280 8.24 7.07 -39.13
C PRO A 280 8.58 7.40 -37.66
N SER A 281 9.61 8.24 -37.49
CA SER A 281 10.38 8.53 -36.28
C SER A 281 9.62 9.25 -35.14
N LYS A 282 10.00 8.94 -33.90
CA LYS A 282 9.36 9.33 -32.61
C LYS A 282 9.47 10.81 -32.23
N ASP A 283 10.33 11.59 -32.87
CA ASP A 283 10.70 12.92 -32.36
C ASP A 283 9.81 14.07 -32.84
N GLU A 284 8.98 13.88 -33.87
CA GLU A 284 8.04 14.92 -34.36
C GLU A 284 6.74 15.01 -33.56
N LEU A 285 6.31 13.93 -32.90
CA LEU A 285 5.06 13.88 -32.13
C LEU A 285 5.12 14.66 -30.81
N ILE A 286 6.33 14.90 -30.27
CA ILE A 286 6.52 15.47 -28.94
C ILE A 286 6.33 17.00 -28.94
N LYS A 287 6.57 17.70 -30.06
CA LYS A 287 6.53 19.17 -30.11
C LYS A 287 5.12 19.78 -30.26
N ARG A 288 4.10 19.00 -30.62
CA ARG A 288 2.72 19.52 -30.84
C ARG A 288 1.80 19.47 -29.61
N ALA A 289 2.23 18.90 -28.49
CA ALA A 289 1.39 18.66 -27.31
C ALA A 289 1.41 19.78 -26.24
N LEU A 290 1.84 20.99 -26.58
CA LEU A 290 1.83 22.15 -25.66
C LEU A 290 0.86 23.22 -26.15
N LYS A 291 -0.41 23.11 -25.72
CA LYS A 291 -1.27 24.25 -25.36
C LYS A 291 -2.48 23.76 -24.53
N PRO A 292 -2.79 24.41 -23.40
CA PRO A 292 -3.93 24.03 -22.55
C PRO A 292 -5.23 24.62 -23.11
N MET A 293 -6.32 23.84 -23.09
CA MET A 293 -7.67 24.38 -23.26
C MET A 293 -8.56 23.99 -22.07
N LEU A 294 -9.27 24.99 -21.58
CA LEU A 294 -10.17 25.05 -20.42
C LEU A 294 -11.44 24.20 -20.60
N PRO A 295 -12.20 23.92 -19.51
CA PRO A 295 -13.05 22.74 -19.39
C PRO A 295 -14.41 22.91 -20.08
N GLY A 296 -14.65 22.09 -21.10
CA GLY A 296 -15.98 21.79 -21.60
C GLY A 296 -16.76 20.91 -20.61
N ILE A 297 -18.01 21.29 -20.41
CA ILE A 297 -19.02 20.78 -19.48
C ILE A 297 -19.09 19.24 -19.40
N ARG A 298 -19.23 18.78 -18.15
CA ARG A 298 -19.21 17.42 -17.62
C ARG A 298 -20.49 16.66 -18.01
N ASP A 299 -20.38 15.32 -18.16
CA ASP A 299 -21.37 14.39 -17.59
C ASP A 299 -20.89 12.93 -17.62
N SER A 300 -21.22 12.21 -16.54
CA SER A 300 -20.87 10.84 -16.12
C SER A 300 -19.55 10.65 -15.33
N PHE A 301 -19.74 10.21 -14.07
CA PHE A 301 -18.69 9.73 -13.18
C PHE A 301 -18.79 8.22 -13.08
N ILE A 302 -17.68 7.49 -13.21
CA ILE A 302 -17.62 6.09 -12.78
C ILE A 302 -16.91 6.00 -11.44
N ALA A 303 -17.62 5.43 -10.46
CA ALA A 303 -17.02 4.96 -9.24
C ALA A 303 -16.21 3.70 -9.56
N ILE A 304 -14.90 3.86 -9.65
CA ILE A 304 -14.00 2.73 -9.82
C ILE A 304 -13.69 2.18 -8.43
N THR A 305 -13.97 0.91 -8.22
CA THR A 305 -13.64 0.23 -6.97
C THR A 305 -12.28 -0.41 -7.14
N ILE A 306 -11.33 -0.06 -6.26
CA ILE A 306 -10.14 -0.90 -6.08
C ILE A 306 -10.66 -2.22 -5.55
N SER A 307 -10.53 -3.28 -6.33
CA SER A 307 -10.82 -4.63 -5.88
C SER A 307 -9.48 -5.24 -5.49
N ASN A 308 -9.41 -5.74 -4.25
CA ASN A 308 -8.32 -6.61 -3.85
C ASN A 308 -8.75 -8.03 -4.18
N VAL A 309 -7.76 -8.89 -4.42
CA VAL A 309 -7.84 -10.34 -4.30
C VAL A 309 -8.27 -10.65 -2.86
N SER A 310 -9.56 -10.54 -2.58
CA SER A 310 -10.18 -10.93 -1.32
C SER A 310 -11.22 -11.98 -1.64
N GLY A 311 -11.07 -13.17 -1.05
CA GLY A 311 -12.07 -14.21 -1.10
C GLY A 311 -13.43 -13.60 -0.77
N ARG A 312 -14.42 -13.94 -1.61
CA ARG A 312 -15.81 -13.75 -1.20
C ARG A 312 -15.97 -14.56 0.09
N GLY A 313 -16.33 -13.89 1.18
CA GLY A 313 -17.04 -14.55 2.26
C GLY A 313 -18.40 -14.97 1.77
#